data_AF-A0A961RSP1-F1
#
_entry.id   AF-A0A961RSP1-F1
#
_cell.length_a   1.000
_cell.length_b   1.000
_cell.length_c   1.000
_cell.angle_alpha   90.00
_cell.angle_beta   90.00
_cell.angle_gamma   90.00
#
_symmetry.space_group_name_H-M   'P 1'
#
loop_
_entity.id
_entity.type
_entity.pdbx_description
1 polymer ?
#
loop_
_entity_poly.entity_id
_entity_poly.type
_entity_poly.pdbx_seq_one_letter_code
_entity_poly.pdbx_strand_id
1 'polypeptide(L)'
;VDFWAEWCGPCKMIAPSLEEISTEMEGKVKITKLNIDENPDLAAQYGVRSIPTLVLFKGGEPASMQVGARPKSALADWIKSAS
;
A
#
# COMPACT_ATOMS: atom_id res chain seq x y z
N VAL A 1 0.58 3.16 2.89
CA VAL A 1 1.91 3.08 2.27
C VAL A 1 1.95 1.82 1.42
N ASP A 2 2.36 1.96 0.17
CA ASP A 2 2.53 0.89 -0.82
C ASP A 2 4.01 0.53 -0.93
N PHE A 3 4.35 -0.69 -0.51
CA PHE A 3 5.71 -1.23 -0.60
C PHE A 3 5.85 -1.95 -1.93
N TRP A 4 6.70 -1.40 -2.80
CA TRP A 4 6.83 -1.81 -4.19
C TRP A 4 8.30 -1.91 -4.62
N ALA A 5 8.53 -2.50 -5.80
CA ALA A 5 9.82 -2.51 -6.49
C ALA A 5 9.63 -2.51 -8.01
N GLU A 6 10.66 -2.12 -8.76
CA GLU A 6 10.60 -2.05 -10.23
C GLU A 6 10.40 -3.42 -10.91
N TRP A 7 10.96 -4.46 -10.31
CA TRP A 7 10.83 -5.84 -10.79
C TRP A 7 9.49 -6.48 -10.39
N CYS A 8 8.66 -5.80 -9.61
CA CYS A 8 7.38 -6.30 -9.15
C CYS A 8 6.26 -6.07 -10.18
N GLY A 9 6.06 -7.03 -11.07
CA GLY A 9 4.94 -7.03 -12.02
C GLY A 9 3.57 -6.79 -11.36
N PRO A 10 3.21 -7.50 -10.27
CA PRO A 10 1.93 -7.27 -9.58
C PRO A 10 1.79 -5.89 -8.95
N CYS A 11 2.87 -5.24 -8.53
CA CYS A 11 2.84 -3.87 -8.01
C CYS A 11 2.43 -2.88 -9.11
N LYS A 12 2.97 -3.06 -10.33
CA LYS A 12 2.62 -2.24 -11.49
C LYS A 12 1.15 -2.36 -11.89
N MET A 13 0.54 -3.52 -11.67
CA MET A 13 -0.90 -3.73 -11.92
C MET A 13 -1.81 -2.97 -10.94
N ILE A 14 -1.44 -2.90 -9.66
CA ILE A 14 -2.27 -2.23 -8.64
C ILE A 14 -2.02 -0.73 -8.53
N ALA A 15 -0.87 -0.23 -9.01
CA ALA A 15 -0.51 1.18 -8.99
C ALA A 15 -1.61 2.13 -9.52
N PRO A 16 -2.23 1.91 -10.70
CA PRO A 16 -3.31 2.78 -11.18
C PRO A 16 -4.55 2.72 -10.28
N SER A 17 -4.88 1.54 -9.74
CA SER A 17 -5.99 1.39 -8.79
C SER A 17 -5.76 2.20 -7.51
N LEU A 18 -4.52 2.23 -7.00
CA LEU A 18 -4.16 3.02 -5.83
C LEU A 18 -4.21 4.53 -6.11
N GLU A 19 -3.81 4.98 -7.29
CA GLU A 19 -3.91 6.39 -7.70
C GLU A 19 -5.36 6.85 -7.82
N GLU A 20 -6.22 6.03 -8.41
CA GLU A 20 -7.66 6.30 -8.47
C GLU A 20 -8.28 6.36 -7.07
N ILE A 21 -7.95 5.42 -6.17
CA ILE A 21 -8.44 5.45 -4.78
C ILE A 21 -7.95 6.70 -4.06
N SER A 22 -6.68 7.10 -4.26
CA SER A 22 -6.13 8.31 -3.64
C SER A 22 -6.88 9.57 -4.09
N THR A 23 -7.35 9.59 -5.33
CA THR A 23 -8.15 10.69 -5.90
C THR A 23 -9.58 10.66 -5.36
N GLU A 24 -10.24 9.50 -5.37
CA GLU A 24 -11.62 9.34 -4.89
C GLU A 24 -11.76 9.61 -3.39
N MET A 25 -10.72 9.32 -2.62
CA MET A 25 -10.66 9.50 -1.17
C MET A 25 -9.77 10.69 -0.78
N GLU A 26 -9.64 11.68 -1.67
CA GLU A 26 -8.90 12.90 -1.40
C GLU A 26 -9.35 13.55 -0.08
N GLY A 27 -8.37 13.96 0.73
CA GLY A 27 -8.61 14.51 2.08
C GLY A 27 -8.95 13.47 3.15
N LYS A 28 -9.21 12.21 2.81
CA LYS A 28 -9.48 11.13 3.78
C LYS A 28 -8.33 10.15 3.92
N VAL A 29 -7.67 9.80 2.82
CA VAL A 29 -6.53 8.88 2.81
C VAL A 29 -5.39 9.48 1.99
N LYS A 30 -4.16 9.27 2.44
CA LYS A 30 -2.95 9.58 1.68
C LYS A 30 -2.27 8.27 1.31
N ILE A 31 -2.17 7.99 0.01
CA ILE A 31 -1.38 6.88 -0.48
C ILE A 31 0.04 7.39 -0.73
N THR A 32 1.03 6.62 -0.29
CA THR A 32 2.46 6.95 -0.43
C THR A 32 3.18 5.69 -0.81
N LYS A 33 4.09 5.78 -1.77
CA LYS A 33 4.85 4.64 -2.30
C LYS A 33 6.23 4.61 -1.63
N LEU A 34 6.71 3.43 -1.28
CA LEU A 34 8.03 3.18 -0.70
C LEU A 34 8.70 2.07 -1.53
N ASN A 35 9.79 2.43 -2.19
CA ASN A 35 10.59 1.47 -2.94
C ASN A 35 11.46 0.66 -1.96
N ILE A 36 11.26 -0.66 -1.94
CA ILE A 36 11.97 -1.54 -1.02
C ILE A 36 13.44 -1.74 -1.39
N ASP A 37 13.81 -1.55 -2.68
CA ASP A 37 15.19 -1.66 -3.13
C ASP A 37 16.03 -0.47 -2.60
N GLU A 38 15.41 0.71 -2.49
CA GLU A 38 16.03 1.91 -1.93
C GLU A 38 15.97 1.97 -0.41
N ASN A 39 14.98 1.33 0.20
CA ASN A 39 14.71 1.39 1.65
C ASN A 39 14.50 0.00 2.27
N PRO A 40 15.47 -0.92 2.16
CA PRO A 40 15.30 -2.31 2.58
C PRO A 40 15.10 -2.45 4.10
N ASP A 41 15.84 -1.67 4.90
CA ASP A 41 15.73 -1.71 6.37
C ASP A 41 14.36 -1.24 6.85
N LEU A 42 13.80 -0.20 6.21
CA LEU A 42 12.48 0.33 6.54
C LEU A 42 11.39 -0.67 6.16
N ALA A 43 11.51 -1.34 5.01
CA ALA A 43 10.60 -2.42 4.63
C ALA A 43 10.65 -3.57 5.63
N ALA A 44 11.85 -3.98 6.07
CA ALA A 44 12.03 -5.02 7.07
C ALA A 44 11.45 -4.62 8.44
N GLN A 45 11.61 -3.36 8.86
CA GLN A 45 11.06 -2.84 10.11
C GLN A 45 9.54 -2.94 10.17
N TYR A 46 8.84 -2.74 9.05
CA TYR A 46 7.39 -2.92 8.96
C TYR A 46 6.95 -4.36 8.65
N GLY A 47 7.88 -5.32 8.68
CA GLY A 47 7.57 -6.74 8.48
C GLY A 47 7.27 -7.13 7.02
N VAL A 48 7.65 -6.29 6.04
CA VAL A 48 7.42 -6.55 4.63
C VAL A 48 8.40 -7.62 4.14
N ARG A 49 7.88 -8.83 3.90
CA ARG A 49 8.66 -9.99 3.42
C ARG A 49 8.37 -10.36 1.96
N SER A 50 7.30 -9.81 1.41
CA SER A 50 6.83 -10.06 0.06
C SER A 50 6.16 -8.81 -0.48
N ILE A 51 6.25 -8.57 -1.78
CA ILE A 51 5.58 -7.45 -2.45
C ILE A 51 4.60 -7.95 -3.51
N PRO A 52 3.52 -7.19 -3.78
CA PRO A 52 3.15 -5.93 -3.13
C PRO A 52 2.64 -6.14 -1.70
N THR A 53 2.97 -5.21 -0.81
CA THR A 53 2.39 -5.13 0.54
C THR A 53 1.94 -3.70 0.79
N LEU A 54 0.71 -3.55 1.28
CA LEU A 54 0.15 -2.27 1.69
C LEU A 54 0.04 -2.23 3.20
N VAL A 55 0.52 -1.16 3.82
CA VAL A 55 0.33 -0.89 5.25
C VAL A 55 -0.48 0.38 5.41
N LEU A 56 -1.60 0.28 6.12
CA LEU A 56 -2.42 1.42 6.50
C LEU A 56 -1.92 1.97 7.83
N PHE A 57 -1.71 3.28 7.89
CA PHE A 57 -1.28 3.98 9.10
C PHE A 57 -2.41 4.88 9.60
N LYS A 58 -2.63 4.88 10.92
CA LYS A 58 -3.59 5.76 11.60
C LYS A 58 -2.91 6.34 12.83
N GLY A 59 -2.85 7.67 12.94
CA GLY A 59 -2.16 8.34 14.05
C GLY A 59 -0.65 8.07 14.12
N GLY A 60 -0.03 7.65 13.01
CA GLY A 60 1.40 7.29 12.96
C GLY A 60 1.71 5.83 13.26
N GLU A 61 0.71 5.04 13.65
CA GLU A 61 0.87 3.61 13.95
C GLU A 61 0.29 2.72 12.83
N PRO A 62 0.87 1.52 12.57
CA PRO A 62 0.30 0.55 11.65
C PRO A 62 -1.06 0.05 12.15
N ALA A 63 -2.14 0.36 11.43
CA ALA A 63 -3.50 -0.02 11.78
C ALA A 63 -3.94 -1.31 11.08
N SER A 64 -3.49 -1.54 9.85
CA SER A 64 -3.82 -2.74 9.09
C SER A 64 -2.77 -3.01 8.03
N MET A 65 -2.65 -4.27 7.60
CA MET A 65 -1.73 -4.68 6.54
C MET A 65 -2.44 -5.59 5.55
N GLN A 66 -2.20 -5.35 4.26
CA GLN A 66 -2.75 -6.11 3.15
C GLN A 66 -1.60 -6.61 2.28
N VAL A 67 -1.38 -7.92 2.30
CA VAL A 67 -0.33 -8.59 1.52
C VAL A 67 -0.90 -9.14 0.22
N GLY A 68 -0.18 -8.91 -0.88
CA GLY A 68 -0.52 -9.37 -2.22
C GLY A 68 -1.42 -8.40 -2.99
N ALA A 69 -1.42 -8.56 -4.31
CA ALA A 69 -2.21 -7.75 -5.22
C ALA A 69 -3.70 -8.11 -5.10
N ARG A 70 -4.56 -7.08 -5.04
CA ARG A 70 -6.03 -7.24 -5.05
C ARG A 70 -6.67 -6.23 -6.00
N PRO A 71 -7.89 -6.48 -6.49
CA PRO A 71 -8.63 -5.51 -7.30
C PRO A 71 -8.92 -4.20 -6.55
N LYS A 72 -9.11 -3.11 -7.29
CA LYS A 72 -9.43 -1.77 -6.76
C LYS A 72 -10.54 -1.79 -5.72
N SER A 73 -11.66 -2.47 -5.99
CA SER A 73 -12.80 -2.54 -5.07
C SER A 73 -12.41 -3.13 -3.72
N ALA A 74 -11.70 -4.27 -3.73
CA ALA A 74 -11.23 -4.92 -2.50
C ALA A 74 -10.22 -4.06 -1.72
N LEU A 75 -9.36 -3.31 -2.43
CA LEU A 75 -8.43 -2.37 -1.80
C LEU A 75 -9.17 -1.19 -1.17
N ALA A 76 -10.16 -0.62 -1.87
CA ALA A 76 -10.98 0.47 -1.37
C ALA A 76 -11.81 0.04 -0.15
N ASP A 77 -12.39 -1.15 -0.17
CA ASP A 77 -13.16 -1.69 0.94
C ASP A 77 -12.28 -1.98 2.15
N TRP A 78 -11.07 -2.51 1.93
CA TRP A 78 -10.09 -2.71 2.99
C TRP A 78 -9.70 -1.38 3.66
N ILE A 79 -9.40 -0.34 2.87
CA ILE A 79 -9.08 1.00 3.39
C ILE A 79 -10.24 1.53 4.24
N LYS A 80 -11.48 1.46 3.73
CA LYS A 80 -12.67 1.93 4.46
C LYS A 80 -12.93 1.16 5.76
N SER A 81 -12.64 -0.14 5.78
CA SER A 81 -12.87 -0.98 6.97
C SER A 81 -11.89 -0.68 8.11
N ALA A 82 -10.73 -0.14 7.78
CA ALA A 82 -9.64 0.12 8.73
C ALA A 82 -9.45 1.61 9.05
N SER A 83 -10.15 2.50 8.33
CA SER A 83 -10.16 3.96 8.53
C SER A 83 -11.16 4.42 9.59
#